data_AF-A0A9E4VCX7-F1
#
_entry.id   AF-A0A9E4VCX7-F1
#
_cell.length_a   1.000
_cell.length_b   1.000
_cell.length_c   1.000
_cell.angle_alpha   90.00
_cell.angle_beta   90.00
_cell.angle_gamma   90.00
#
_symmetry.space_group_name_H-M   'P 1'
#
loop_
_entity.id
_entity.type
_entity.pdbx_description
1 polymer ?
#
loop_
_entity_poly.entity_id
_entity_poly.type
_entity_poly.pdbx_seq_one_letter_code
_entity_poly.pdbx_strand_id
1 'polypeptide(L)'
;MLLKRNLFRFVVVGIAAGALITAVCWPTGSRGVGAKAPDFQVIANWINSQPLTMEELRGRVVLVDFWTYTCVNCIRTMPYLKDWHAKYASQGLVIVGVHSPEFEFEKLTENVTENARDFGLEYPIAQDNEFETWRAYRNRYWPAKYLVDQEGVIRYTHFGEGAYGKTEQWIRRLLEETGADLSSVPEGLQAGASQITELASPSRVTRELYGGTERNRQPGGSYAAQIQYYQGGTRVIDYQDPGSHQNHRFYLQGPWYNGSEAVRHARKTENYEDYIALKFTATSVNAVINPEKPEPFEVRVTLDGRPLDPSEAGADLIVADGRSYFTVNGGRLYQVVALPEYGEHELKLSSNSDDFALFAFTFGANSQGP
;
A
#
# COMPACT_ATOMS: atom_id res chain seq x y z
N MET A 1 -2.87 -47.38 68.49
CA MET A 1 -1.64 -48.09 68.90
C MET A 1 -0.87 -48.45 67.62
N LEU A 2 0.17 -47.67 67.32
CA LEU A 2 1.37 -47.98 66.51
C LEU A 2 1.22 -48.89 65.26
N LEU A 3 1.52 -48.38 64.05
CA LEU A 3 2.81 -48.62 63.36
C LEU A 3 2.91 -47.95 61.96
N LYS A 4 4.01 -47.20 61.78
CA LYS A 4 4.90 -47.07 60.60
C LYS A 4 4.33 -46.65 59.23
N ARG A 5 4.80 -45.48 58.75
CA ARG A 5 5.14 -45.27 57.33
C ARG A 5 6.42 -44.45 57.19
N ASN A 6 7.35 -44.99 56.41
CA ASN A 6 8.68 -44.48 56.13
C ASN A 6 8.63 -43.14 55.39
N LEU A 7 9.45 -42.19 55.83
CA LEU A 7 9.64 -40.87 55.23
C LEU A 7 10.81 -40.95 54.23
N PHE A 8 10.52 -40.85 52.93
CA PHE A 8 11.53 -40.55 51.92
C PHE A 8 11.87 -39.05 51.98
N ARG A 9 13.14 -38.73 52.24
CA ARG A 9 13.70 -37.38 52.14
C ARG A 9 14.04 -37.09 50.68
N PHE A 10 13.36 -36.12 50.06
CA PHE A 10 13.89 -35.39 48.91
C PHE A 10 14.31 -34.00 49.39
N VAL A 11 15.61 -33.72 49.29
CA VAL A 11 16.17 -32.39 49.47
C VAL A 11 15.93 -31.64 48.16
N VAL A 12 15.02 -30.67 48.16
CA VAL A 12 14.88 -29.69 47.08
C VAL A 12 15.84 -28.55 47.39
N VAL A 13 16.95 -28.48 46.65
CA VAL A 13 17.83 -27.31 46.62
C VAL A 13 17.16 -26.26 45.75
N GLY A 14 16.59 -25.23 46.39
CA GLY A 14 16.04 -24.07 45.70
C GLY A 14 17.16 -23.12 45.24
N ILE A 15 17.42 -23.09 43.94
CA ILE A 15 18.19 -22.00 43.31
C ILE A 15 17.18 -20.97 42.81
N ALA A 16 16.99 -19.90 43.58
CA ALA A 16 16.27 -18.72 43.12
C ALA A 16 17.20 -17.87 42.24
N ALA A 17 17.19 -18.13 40.93
CA ALA A 17 17.79 -17.24 39.94
C ALA A 17 16.79 -16.11 39.64
N GLY A 18 17.00 -14.95 40.24
CA GLY A 18 16.26 -13.73 39.91
C GLY A 18 16.62 -13.27 38.51
N ALA A 19 15.76 -13.54 37.54
CA ALA A 19 15.82 -12.91 36.22
C ALA A 19 15.32 -11.47 36.35
N LEU A 20 16.25 -10.51 36.36
CA LEU A 20 15.95 -9.12 36.05
C LEU A 20 15.46 -9.06 34.60
N ILE A 21 14.14 -9.08 34.41
CA ILE A 21 13.52 -8.67 33.16
C ILE A 21 13.73 -7.16 33.07
N THR A 22 14.81 -6.74 32.42
CA THR A 22 14.90 -5.36 31.95
C THR A 22 13.82 -5.22 30.89
N ALA A 23 12.80 -4.43 31.20
CA ALA A 23 11.83 -3.97 30.21
C ALA A 23 12.64 -3.18 29.17
N VAL A 24 12.98 -3.83 28.07
CA VAL A 24 13.49 -3.14 26.88
C VAL A 24 12.29 -2.35 26.36
N CYS A 25 12.17 -1.10 26.82
CA CYS A 25 11.29 -0.12 26.20
C CYS A 25 11.70 -0.01 24.74
N TRP A 26 10.97 -0.68 23.85
CA TRP A 26 11.08 -0.42 22.43
C TRP A 26 10.67 1.03 22.21
N PRO A 27 11.56 1.88 21.67
CA PRO A 27 11.21 3.27 21.44
C PRO A 27 10.03 3.34 20.46
N THR A 28 8.91 3.83 20.97
CA THR A 28 7.63 3.99 20.27
C THR A 28 7.68 5.27 19.43
N GLY A 29 8.35 5.23 18.29
CA GLY A 29 8.37 6.34 17.35
C GLY A 29 9.22 6.05 16.10
N SER A 30 8.79 6.59 14.96
CA SER A 30 9.61 6.68 13.75
C SER A 30 10.94 7.39 14.06
N ARG A 31 12.01 7.14 13.30
CA ARG A 31 13.22 7.96 13.46
C ARG A 31 12.88 9.42 13.19
N GLY A 32 13.10 10.25 14.20
CA GLY A 32 12.67 11.64 14.20
C GLY A 32 13.74 12.58 13.65
N VAL A 33 13.29 13.81 13.40
CA VAL A 33 14.16 14.95 13.07
C VAL A 33 15.30 15.08 14.08
N GLY A 34 16.52 15.32 13.58
CA GLY A 34 17.76 15.44 14.36
C GLY A 34 18.56 14.13 14.48
N ALA A 35 17.99 12.98 14.11
CA ALA A 35 18.72 11.71 14.09
C ALA A 35 19.55 11.56 12.81
N LYS A 36 20.66 10.81 12.88
CA LYS A 36 21.34 10.33 11.67
C LYS A 36 20.43 9.36 10.90
N ALA A 37 20.33 9.57 9.59
CA ALA A 37 19.67 8.67 8.68
C ALA A 37 20.35 7.28 8.73
N PRO A 38 19.59 6.20 8.98
CA PRO A 38 20.10 4.84 8.81
C PRO A 38 20.57 4.60 7.38
N ASP A 39 21.57 3.73 7.22
CA ASP A 39 21.95 3.25 5.89
C ASP A 39 20.88 2.31 5.31
N PHE A 40 20.92 2.06 4.01
CA PHE A 40 20.05 1.09 3.34
C PHE A 40 20.46 -0.34 3.74
N GLN A 41 19.53 -1.09 4.31
CA GLN A 41 19.78 -2.41 4.89
C GLN A 41 19.21 -3.51 3.99
N VAL A 42 20.02 -4.53 3.70
CA VAL A 42 19.59 -5.80 3.04
C VAL A 42 18.74 -5.55 1.79
N ILE A 43 19.21 -4.64 0.93
CA ILE A 43 18.52 -4.31 -0.32
C ILE A 43 18.66 -5.48 -1.29
N ALA A 44 17.53 -6.02 -1.75
CA ALA A 44 17.49 -7.15 -2.66
C ALA A 44 18.05 -6.76 -4.04
N ASN A 45 17.61 -5.62 -4.57
CA ASN A 45 18.05 -5.08 -5.85
C ASN A 45 18.04 -3.55 -5.84
N TRP A 46 18.88 -2.97 -6.70
CA TRP A 46 18.84 -1.55 -7.05
C TRP A 46 18.35 -1.39 -8.48
N ILE A 47 17.38 -0.52 -8.67
CA ILE A 47 16.80 -0.18 -9.98
C ILE A 47 17.18 1.29 -10.26
N ASN A 48 17.48 1.60 -11.53
CA ASN A 48 17.96 2.91 -12.00
C ASN A 48 19.31 3.39 -11.42
N SER A 49 20.00 2.56 -10.62
CA SER A 49 21.33 2.90 -10.11
C SER A 49 22.15 1.67 -9.71
N GLN A 50 23.44 1.87 -9.50
CA GLN A 50 24.24 0.97 -8.67
C GLN A 50 23.82 1.10 -7.19
N PRO A 51 24.22 0.17 -6.31
CA PRO A 51 24.00 0.30 -4.88
C PRO A 51 24.52 1.64 -4.33
N LEU A 52 23.75 2.25 -3.45
CA LEU A 52 24.11 3.49 -2.75
C LEU A 52 24.15 3.26 -1.25
N THR A 53 24.98 4.03 -0.56
CA THR A 53 25.02 4.14 0.89
C THR A 53 24.80 5.58 1.34
N MET A 54 24.30 5.78 2.56
CA MET A 54 24.16 7.13 3.14
C MET A 54 25.50 7.85 3.33
N GLU A 55 26.62 7.13 3.35
CA GLU A 55 27.97 7.70 3.39
C GLU A 55 28.37 8.29 2.03
N GLU A 56 28.16 7.57 0.93
CA GLU A 56 28.40 8.05 -0.44
C GLU A 56 27.49 9.22 -0.83
N LEU A 57 26.34 9.35 -0.17
CA LEU A 57 25.41 10.45 -0.36
C LEU A 57 25.72 11.70 0.47
N ARG A 58 26.78 11.70 1.29
CA ARG A 58 27.24 12.91 2.01
C ARG A 58 27.51 14.07 1.05
N GLY A 59 27.23 15.29 1.51
CA GLY A 59 27.32 16.49 0.67
C GLY A 59 26.09 16.74 -0.20
N ARG A 60 25.13 15.81 -0.27
CA ARG A 60 23.88 15.95 -1.03
C ARG A 60 22.68 15.99 -0.10
N VAL A 61 21.60 16.59 -0.58
CA VAL A 61 20.29 16.50 0.09
C VAL A 61 19.63 15.21 -0.39
N VAL A 62 19.20 14.35 0.53
CA VAL A 62 18.61 13.05 0.19
C VAL A 62 17.16 13.01 0.63
N LEU A 63 16.25 12.72 -0.30
CA LEU A 63 14.86 12.37 -0.01
C LEU A 63 14.70 10.86 -0.08
N VAL A 64 14.52 10.23 1.08
CA VAL A 64 14.15 8.81 1.16
C VAL A 64 12.63 8.72 1.12
N ASP A 65 12.10 8.04 0.10
CA ASP A 65 10.66 7.89 -0.13
C ASP A 65 10.26 6.42 -0.07
N PHE A 66 9.52 6.03 0.97
CA PHE A 66 8.97 4.68 1.10
C PHE A 66 7.67 4.56 0.32
N TRP A 67 7.61 3.57 -0.58
CA TRP A 67 6.49 3.35 -1.48
C TRP A 67 6.31 1.86 -1.80
N THR A 68 5.18 1.51 -2.41
CA THR A 68 4.96 0.25 -3.12
C THR A 68 4.10 0.52 -4.34
N TYR A 69 4.18 -0.30 -5.39
CA TYR A 69 3.56 0.05 -6.68
C TYR A 69 2.04 -0.17 -6.74
N THR A 70 1.44 -0.96 -5.85
CA THR A 70 -0.03 -1.09 -5.78
C THR A 70 -0.70 -0.12 -4.79
N CYS A 71 0.08 0.71 -4.09
CA CYS A 71 -0.41 1.69 -3.14
C CYS A 71 -0.92 2.95 -3.86
N VAL A 72 -2.24 3.15 -3.89
CA VAL A 72 -2.87 4.29 -4.57
C VAL A 72 -2.38 5.64 -4.03
N ASN A 73 -2.21 5.75 -2.71
CA ASN A 73 -1.70 6.96 -2.07
C ASN A 73 -0.27 7.28 -2.54
N CYS A 74 0.54 6.24 -2.79
CA CYS A 74 1.91 6.37 -3.26
C CYS A 74 1.93 6.87 -4.71
N ILE A 75 1.12 6.26 -5.58
CA ILE A 75 0.96 6.64 -7.00
C ILE A 75 0.62 8.13 -7.11
N ARG A 76 -0.29 8.64 -6.29
CA ARG A 76 -0.66 10.08 -6.27
C ARG A 76 0.46 11.02 -5.88
N THR A 77 1.47 10.56 -5.15
CA THR A 77 2.64 11.40 -4.84
C THR A 77 3.67 11.45 -5.97
N MET A 78 3.63 10.52 -6.92
CA MET A 78 4.64 10.39 -7.97
C MET A 78 4.77 11.62 -8.89
N PRO A 79 3.69 12.33 -9.28
CA PRO A 79 3.83 13.57 -10.05
C PRO A 79 4.73 14.60 -9.36
N TYR A 80 4.62 14.74 -8.04
CA TYR A 80 5.45 15.66 -7.24
C TYR A 80 6.89 15.16 -7.13
N LEU A 81 7.10 13.86 -6.93
CA LEU A 81 8.45 13.27 -6.88
C LEU A 81 9.19 13.44 -8.22
N LYS A 82 8.50 13.23 -9.34
CA LYS A 82 9.04 13.46 -10.69
C LYS A 82 9.38 14.92 -10.93
N ASP A 83 8.49 15.84 -10.55
CA ASP A 83 8.73 17.28 -10.65
C ASP A 83 9.93 17.72 -9.81
N TRP A 84 10.03 17.27 -8.56
CA TRP A 84 11.17 17.57 -7.68
C TRP A 84 12.47 16.96 -8.20
N HIS A 85 12.44 15.74 -8.73
CA HIS A 85 13.60 15.13 -9.37
C HIS A 85 14.08 15.98 -10.54
N ALA A 86 13.18 16.35 -11.45
CA ALA A 86 13.52 17.16 -12.63
C ALA A 86 14.08 18.55 -12.26
N LYS A 87 13.52 19.22 -11.25
CA LYS A 87 13.95 20.56 -10.83
C LYS A 87 15.25 20.57 -10.04
N TYR A 88 15.42 19.60 -9.15
CA TYR A 88 16.41 19.72 -8.08
C TYR A 88 17.54 18.70 -8.15
N ALA A 89 17.47 17.68 -9.03
CA ALA A 89 18.55 16.69 -9.16
C ALA A 89 19.90 17.34 -9.50
N SER A 90 19.91 18.27 -10.47
CA SER A 90 21.13 19.02 -10.84
C SER A 90 21.57 20.02 -9.78
N GLN A 91 20.72 20.33 -8.80
CA GLN A 91 20.99 21.25 -7.70
C GLN A 91 21.53 20.53 -6.45
N GLY A 92 21.63 19.19 -6.49
CA GLY A 92 22.15 18.38 -5.39
C GLY A 92 21.11 17.56 -4.62
N LEU A 93 19.86 17.50 -5.10
CA LEU A 93 18.86 16.57 -4.55
C LEU A 93 19.09 15.16 -5.10
N VAL A 94 19.04 14.15 -4.24
CA VAL A 94 18.94 12.74 -4.61
C VAL A 94 17.66 12.19 -4.00
N ILE A 95 16.77 11.66 -4.84
CA ILE A 95 15.62 10.87 -4.37
C ILE A 95 16.04 9.41 -4.38
N VAL A 96 15.82 8.70 -3.28
CA VAL A 96 15.93 7.24 -3.22
C VAL A 96 14.56 6.68 -2.87
N GLY A 97 13.91 6.05 -3.84
CA GLY A 97 12.64 5.37 -3.64
C GLY A 97 12.88 4.01 -2.99
N VAL A 98 12.56 3.87 -1.70
CA VAL A 98 12.63 2.58 -1.01
C VAL A 98 11.32 1.84 -1.27
N HIS A 99 11.37 0.87 -2.18
CA HIS A 99 10.24 0.00 -2.47
C HIS A 99 10.16 -1.08 -1.38
N SER A 100 9.22 -0.92 -0.44
CA SER A 100 8.91 -1.94 0.57
C SER A 100 7.56 -2.57 0.19
N PRO A 101 7.51 -3.88 -0.13
CA PRO A 101 6.33 -4.52 -0.72
C PRO A 101 5.19 -4.65 0.28
N GLU A 102 3.96 -4.31 -0.11
CA GLU A 102 2.75 -4.59 0.66
C GLU A 102 2.30 -6.06 0.54
N PHE A 103 2.55 -6.67 -0.63
CA PHE A 103 2.20 -8.05 -0.98
C PHE A 103 3.40 -8.84 -1.55
N GLU A 104 3.37 -10.18 -1.46
CA GLU A 104 4.47 -11.04 -1.92
C GLU A 104 4.78 -10.88 -3.42
N PHE A 105 3.77 -10.67 -4.27
CA PHE A 105 4.00 -10.46 -5.71
C PHE A 105 4.70 -9.11 -6.01
N GLU A 106 4.75 -8.19 -5.04
CA GLU A 106 5.53 -6.95 -5.15
C GLU A 106 7.03 -7.16 -4.85
N LYS A 107 7.45 -8.34 -4.37
CA LYS A 107 8.87 -8.69 -4.20
C LYS A 107 9.56 -9.06 -5.50
N LEU A 108 8.81 -9.37 -6.56
CA LEU A 108 9.36 -9.73 -7.86
C LEU A 108 9.96 -8.49 -8.52
N THR A 109 11.28 -8.50 -8.73
CA THR A 109 12.03 -7.35 -9.27
C THR A 109 11.54 -6.93 -10.65
N GLU A 110 11.09 -7.88 -11.47
CA GLU A 110 10.51 -7.61 -12.78
C GLU A 110 9.27 -6.71 -12.68
N ASN A 111 8.34 -7.04 -11.76
CA ASN A 111 7.14 -6.25 -11.51
C ASN A 111 7.47 -4.83 -11.03
N VAL A 112 8.43 -4.70 -10.10
CA VAL A 112 8.86 -3.37 -9.60
C VAL A 112 9.51 -2.55 -10.72
N THR A 113 10.33 -3.18 -11.56
CA THR A 113 11.02 -2.52 -12.68
C THR A 113 10.03 -2.05 -13.75
N GLU A 114 9.05 -2.88 -14.10
CA GLU A 114 8.00 -2.55 -15.07
C GLU A 114 7.14 -1.39 -14.56
N ASN A 115 6.62 -1.48 -13.33
CA ASN A 115 5.82 -0.40 -12.75
C ASN A 115 6.62 0.90 -12.59
N ALA A 116 7.88 0.83 -12.16
CA ALA A 116 8.74 2.02 -12.08
C ALA A 116 8.90 2.70 -13.45
N ARG A 117 9.03 1.91 -14.53
CA ARG A 117 9.09 2.42 -15.91
C ARG A 117 7.75 3.04 -16.32
N ASP A 118 6.64 2.36 -16.09
CA ASP A 118 5.31 2.83 -16.48
C ASP A 118 4.91 4.12 -15.76
N PHE A 119 5.32 4.28 -14.50
CA PHE A 119 5.14 5.51 -13.75
C PHE A 119 6.12 6.63 -14.14
N GLY A 120 7.17 6.31 -14.91
CA GLY A 120 8.21 7.24 -15.32
C GLY A 120 9.14 7.65 -14.17
N LEU A 121 9.48 6.71 -13.27
CA LEU A 121 10.40 6.94 -12.16
C LEU A 121 11.84 6.75 -12.65
N GLU A 122 12.61 7.82 -12.66
CA GLU A 122 14.01 7.82 -13.15
C GLU A 122 15.06 7.82 -12.02
N TYR A 123 14.63 8.15 -10.80
CA TYR A 123 15.52 8.18 -9.64
C TYR A 123 15.88 6.76 -9.14
N PRO A 124 16.98 6.61 -8.37
CA PRO A 124 17.36 5.36 -7.71
C PRO A 124 16.23 4.73 -6.90
N ILE A 125 16.02 3.43 -7.05
CA ILE A 125 15.05 2.65 -6.28
C ILE A 125 15.76 1.50 -5.57
N ALA A 126 15.58 1.42 -4.26
CA ALA A 126 16.10 0.36 -3.40
C ALA A 126 14.97 -0.61 -3.06
N GLN A 127 15.08 -1.87 -3.48
CA GLN A 127 14.06 -2.89 -3.24
C GLN A 127 14.26 -3.56 -1.86
N ASP A 128 13.46 -3.15 -0.88
CA ASP A 128 13.53 -3.55 0.54
C ASP A 128 12.57 -4.71 0.85
N ASN A 129 12.77 -5.86 0.18
CA ASN A 129 11.88 -7.03 0.25
C ASN A 129 11.72 -7.60 1.66
N GLU A 130 12.75 -7.48 2.50
CA GLU A 130 12.76 -8.00 3.87
C GLU A 130 12.36 -6.95 4.91
N PHE A 131 12.02 -5.72 4.48
CA PHE A 131 11.68 -4.58 5.34
C PHE A 131 12.79 -4.18 6.33
N GLU A 132 14.06 -4.47 6.03
CA GLU A 132 15.17 -4.13 6.93
C GLU A 132 15.43 -2.62 6.92
N THR A 133 15.35 -1.97 5.76
CA THR A 133 15.46 -0.52 5.66
C THR A 133 14.25 0.16 6.32
N TRP A 134 13.04 -0.33 6.02
CA TRP A 134 11.81 0.10 6.68
C TRP A 134 11.91 0.07 8.20
N ARG A 135 12.38 -1.06 8.77
CA ARG A 135 12.58 -1.21 10.23
C ARG A 135 13.67 -0.30 10.75
N ALA A 136 14.78 -0.12 10.03
CA ALA A 136 15.88 0.76 10.44
C ALA A 136 15.42 2.23 10.58
N TYR A 137 14.55 2.68 9.69
CA TYR A 137 13.89 4.00 9.73
C TYR A 137 12.72 4.06 10.72
N ARG A 138 12.31 2.92 11.28
CA ARG A 138 11.12 2.73 12.13
C ARG A 138 9.86 3.25 11.43
N ASN A 139 9.77 3.07 10.11
CA ASN A 139 8.62 3.48 9.33
C ASN A 139 7.38 2.64 9.66
N ARG A 140 6.19 3.17 9.38
CA ARG A 140 4.90 2.51 9.59
C ARG A 140 3.87 2.79 8.50
N TYR A 141 4.22 3.56 7.47
CA TYR A 141 3.25 4.09 6.52
C TYR A 141 3.78 4.05 5.09
N TRP A 142 2.84 3.85 4.17
CA TRP A 142 3.01 4.12 2.75
C TRP A 142 2.05 5.25 2.34
N PRO A 143 2.53 6.29 1.62
CA PRO A 143 3.92 6.66 1.46
C PRO A 143 4.52 7.28 2.75
N ALA A 144 5.85 7.32 2.84
CA ALA A 144 6.54 8.05 3.90
C ALA A 144 7.83 8.68 3.38
N LYS A 145 8.07 9.93 3.76
CA LYS A 145 9.22 10.73 3.30
C LYS A 145 10.11 11.11 4.45
N TYR A 146 11.42 10.93 4.27
CA TYR A 146 12.46 11.38 5.18
C TYR A 146 13.46 12.22 4.39
N LEU A 147 13.54 13.51 4.71
CA LEU A 147 14.48 14.41 4.07
C LEU A 147 15.72 14.58 4.95
N VAL A 148 16.88 14.33 4.35
CA VAL A 148 18.19 14.24 4.99
C VAL A 148 19.09 15.33 4.43
N ASP A 149 19.79 16.06 5.30
CA ASP A 149 20.76 17.08 4.88
C ASP A 149 22.11 16.48 4.45
N GLN A 150 22.99 17.37 3.98
CA GLN A 150 24.34 17.05 3.49
C GLN A 150 25.23 16.35 4.54
N GLU A 151 24.97 16.53 5.84
CA GLU A 151 25.64 15.84 6.93
C GLU A 151 25.00 14.49 7.29
N GLY A 152 23.90 14.10 6.64
CA GLY A 152 23.18 12.84 6.91
C GLY A 152 22.21 12.87 8.07
N VAL A 153 21.76 14.05 8.49
CA VAL A 153 20.80 14.22 9.57
C VAL A 153 19.40 14.35 8.95
N ILE A 154 18.42 13.64 9.51
CA ILE A 154 17.02 13.78 9.12
C ILE A 154 16.55 15.16 9.60
N ARG A 155 16.08 16.00 8.68
CA ARG A 155 15.63 17.37 8.96
C ARG A 155 14.13 17.55 8.82
N TYR A 156 13.48 16.68 8.06
CA TYR A 156 12.05 16.69 7.87
C TYR A 156 11.52 15.27 7.63
N THR A 157 10.31 15.01 8.12
CA THR A 157 9.58 13.77 7.85
C THR A 157 8.12 14.07 7.52
N HIS A 158 7.54 13.29 6.61
CA HIS A 158 6.12 13.32 6.30
C HIS A 158 5.59 11.90 6.14
N PHE A 159 4.44 11.60 6.73
CA PHE A 159 3.80 10.29 6.67
C PHE A 159 2.43 10.43 6.05
N GLY A 160 2.12 9.54 5.11
CA GLY A 160 0.92 9.61 4.29
C GLY A 160 1.08 10.52 3.07
N GLU A 161 -0.02 10.64 2.35
CA GLU A 161 -0.16 11.50 1.18
C GLU A 161 -0.30 12.98 1.59
N GLY A 162 0.21 13.89 0.75
CA GLY A 162 0.01 15.33 0.89
C GLY A 162 1.26 16.10 1.33
N ALA A 163 1.01 17.27 1.94
CA ALA A 163 2.02 18.24 2.39
C ALA A 163 3.10 18.58 1.34
N TYR A 164 2.75 18.56 0.05
CA TYR A 164 3.69 18.70 -1.06
C TYR A 164 4.46 20.02 -1.02
N GLY A 165 3.76 21.16 -0.91
CA GLY A 165 4.42 22.47 -0.83
C GLY A 165 5.35 22.59 0.39
N LYS A 166 4.93 22.04 1.55
CA LYS A 166 5.79 22.01 2.74
C LYS A 166 7.04 21.15 2.53
N THR A 167 6.89 20.01 1.86
CA THR A 167 8.01 19.11 1.54
C THR A 167 8.99 19.78 0.58
N GLU A 168 8.48 20.44 -0.47
CA GLU A 168 9.29 21.20 -1.43
C GLU A 168 10.04 22.36 -0.75
N GLN A 169 9.39 23.10 0.16
CA GLN A 169 10.06 24.16 0.93
C GLN A 169 11.23 23.63 1.75
N TRP A 170 11.09 22.44 2.35
CA TRP A 170 12.19 21.79 3.05
C TRP A 170 13.30 21.34 2.12
N ILE A 171 12.96 20.77 0.95
CA ILE A 171 13.95 20.42 -0.10
C ILE A 171 14.76 21.65 -0.48
N ARG A 172 14.09 22.74 -0.87
CA ARG A 172 14.72 23.99 -1.30
C ARG A 172 15.61 24.57 -0.21
N ARG A 173 15.11 24.64 1.01
CA ARG A 173 15.88 25.12 2.16
C ARG A 173 17.18 24.33 2.35
N LEU A 174 17.13 23.00 2.32
CA LEU A 174 18.34 22.19 2.54
C LEU A 174 19.33 22.32 1.38
N LEU A 175 18.84 22.51 0.14
CA LEU A 175 19.69 22.77 -1.02
C LEU A 175 20.35 24.15 -0.93
N GLU A 176 19.63 25.18 -0.48
CA GLU A 176 20.21 26.50 -0.21
C GLU A 176 21.25 26.46 0.92
N GLU A 177 21.04 25.61 1.95
CA GLU A 177 22.03 25.33 3.00
C GLU A 177 23.33 24.71 2.43
N THR A 178 23.30 24.08 1.25
CA THR A 178 24.50 23.58 0.53
C THR A 178 25.15 24.62 -0.40
N GLY A 179 24.51 25.79 -0.56
CA GLY A 179 24.96 26.87 -1.45
C GLY A 179 24.32 26.88 -2.84
N ALA A 180 23.28 26.07 -3.10
CA ALA A 180 22.54 26.12 -4.37
C ALA A 180 21.76 27.44 -4.51
N ASP A 181 21.77 28.04 -5.72
CA ASP A 181 20.92 29.18 -6.06
C ASP A 181 19.65 28.71 -6.76
N LEU A 182 18.53 28.76 -6.04
CA LEU A 182 17.23 28.31 -6.52
C LEU A 182 16.32 29.46 -6.96
N SER A 183 16.84 30.69 -7.07
CA SER A 183 16.05 31.89 -7.40
C SER A 183 15.34 31.81 -8.76
N SER A 184 15.89 31.05 -9.70
CA SER A 184 15.32 30.82 -11.03
C SER A 184 14.47 29.54 -11.15
N VAL A 185 14.45 28.69 -10.12
CA VAL A 185 13.72 27.41 -10.12
C VAL A 185 12.32 27.64 -9.54
N PRO A 186 11.23 27.46 -10.31
CA PRO A 186 9.88 27.69 -9.84
C PRO A 186 9.46 26.69 -8.75
N GLU A 187 8.78 27.18 -7.72
CA GLU A 187 8.14 26.36 -6.67
C GLU A 187 6.76 25.87 -7.13
N GLY A 188 6.36 24.68 -6.67
CA GLY A 188 5.06 24.11 -6.93
C GLY A 188 5.00 23.36 -8.26
N LEU A 189 4.04 22.45 -8.38
CA LEU A 189 3.88 21.58 -9.54
C LEU A 189 3.76 22.41 -10.83
N GLN A 190 4.46 22.01 -11.90
CA GLN A 190 4.43 22.72 -13.18
C GLN A 190 3.00 22.94 -13.71
N ALA A 191 2.78 24.08 -14.37
CA ALA A 191 1.50 24.41 -14.99
C ALA A 191 1.09 23.32 -16.01
N GLY A 192 -0.10 22.74 -15.82
CA GLY A 192 -0.61 21.64 -16.65
C GLY A 192 -0.45 20.25 -16.04
N ALA A 193 0.31 20.11 -14.94
CA ALA A 193 0.28 18.89 -14.15
C ALA A 193 -0.96 18.91 -13.21
N SER A 194 -1.75 17.84 -13.25
CA SER A 194 -3.00 17.75 -12.49
C SER A 194 -2.74 17.84 -10.98
N GLN A 195 -3.13 18.95 -10.37
CA GLN A 195 -3.17 19.06 -8.91
C GLN A 195 -4.36 18.24 -8.40
N ILE A 196 -4.06 17.34 -7.48
CA ILE A 196 -5.05 16.49 -6.85
C ILE A 196 -5.77 17.34 -5.80
N THR A 197 -7.05 17.65 -6.04
CA THR A 197 -7.88 18.37 -5.07
C THR A 197 -8.71 17.36 -4.30
N GLU A 198 -8.53 17.31 -2.97
CA GLU A 198 -9.37 16.51 -2.09
C GLU A 198 -10.80 17.08 -2.05
N LEU A 199 -11.78 16.25 -2.41
CA LEU A 199 -13.21 16.55 -2.37
C LEU A 199 -13.84 16.16 -1.02
N ALA A 200 -13.19 15.27 -0.26
CA ALA A 200 -13.63 14.90 1.08
C ALA A 200 -12.44 14.55 1.98
N SER A 201 -12.61 14.78 3.29
CA SER A 201 -11.63 14.34 4.30
C SER A 201 -11.42 12.82 4.24
N PRO A 202 -10.18 12.31 4.38
CA PRO A 202 -9.89 10.87 4.40
C PRO A 202 -10.73 10.06 5.38
N SER A 203 -11.17 10.66 6.50
CA SER A 203 -12.01 9.98 7.50
C SER A 203 -13.44 9.69 7.04
N ARG A 204 -13.88 10.31 5.94
CA ARG A 204 -15.21 10.10 5.35
C ARG A 204 -15.19 9.13 4.17
N VAL A 205 -14.01 8.85 3.63
CA VAL A 205 -13.80 7.91 2.52
C VAL A 205 -13.81 6.48 3.05
N THR A 206 -14.29 5.54 2.24
CA THR A 206 -14.13 4.12 2.56
C THR A 206 -12.65 3.79 2.74
N ARG A 207 -12.30 3.27 3.92
CA ARG A 207 -10.94 2.76 4.17
C ARG A 207 -10.59 1.63 3.21
N GLU A 208 -9.30 1.38 3.04
CA GLU A 208 -8.80 0.20 2.33
C GLU A 208 -9.40 -1.10 2.87
N LEU A 209 -9.76 -2.01 1.96
CA LEU A 209 -10.38 -3.30 2.30
C LEU A 209 -9.51 -4.43 1.75
N TYR A 210 -8.75 -5.07 2.63
CA TYR A 210 -7.94 -6.23 2.25
C TYR A 210 -8.81 -7.46 1.96
N GLY A 211 -8.40 -8.32 1.03
CA GLY A 211 -9.03 -9.60 0.73
C GLY A 211 -8.43 -10.76 1.53
N GLY A 212 -7.15 -10.68 1.90
CA GLY A 212 -6.41 -11.72 2.63
C GLY A 212 -6.70 -11.82 4.12
N THR A 213 -6.56 -13.02 4.68
CA THR A 213 -6.84 -13.31 6.08
C THR A 213 -5.85 -12.64 7.05
N GLU A 214 -4.60 -12.40 6.65
CA GLU A 214 -3.56 -11.81 7.51
C GLU A 214 -3.92 -10.37 7.92
N ARG A 215 -4.47 -9.59 7.00
CA ARG A 215 -4.84 -8.18 7.23
C ARG A 215 -6.31 -7.99 7.59
N ASN A 216 -7.14 -9.01 7.41
CA ASN A 216 -8.54 -8.96 7.81
C ASN A 216 -8.79 -9.27 9.29
N ARG A 217 -7.82 -9.88 10.00
CA ARG A 217 -7.97 -10.24 11.42
C ARG A 217 -7.35 -9.17 12.31
N GLN A 218 -8.17 -8.34 12.94
CA GLN A 218 -7.74 -7.27 13.85
C GLN A 218 -8.01 -7.66 15.32
N PRO A 219 -7.19 -7.19 16.28
CA PRO A 219 -7.53 -7.25 17.71
C PRO A 219 -8.82 -6.45 17.98
N GLY A 220 -9.96 -7.12 17.95
CA GLY A 220 -11.29 -6.47 18.04
C GLY A 220 -12.36 -7.07 17.12
N GLY A 221 -11.99 -7.96 16.18
CA GLY A 221 -12.94 -8.74 15.40
C GLY A 221 -12.73 -8.63 13.89
N SER A 222 -13.85 -8.62 13.15
CA SER A 222 -13.87 -8.56 11.68
C SER A 222 -13.44 -7.19 11.14
N TYR A 223 -12.55 -7.18 10.15
CA TYR A 223 -12.15 -5.98 9.42
C TYR A 223 -13.08 -5.71 8.22
N ALA A 224 -12.80 -6.28 7.04
CA ALA A 224 -13.49 -5.92 5.80
C ALA A 224 -14.48 -6.98 5.29
N ALA A 225 -14.25 -8.28 5.50
CA ALA A 225 -15.17 -9.29 4.95
C ALA A 225 -16.52 -9.45 5.72
N GLN A 226 -17.49 -10.15 5.12
CA GLN A 226 -18.70 -10.64 5.79
C GLN A 226 -18.37 -11.68 6.88
N ILE A 227 -19.24 -11.85 7.90
CA ILE A 227 -18.89 -12.61 9.12
C ILE A 227 -18.48 -14.07 8.86
N GLN A 228 -19.09 -14.72 7.87
CA GLN A 228 -18.80 -16.10 7.45
C GLN A 228 -17.33 -16.27 7.03
N TYR A 229 -16.69 -15.22 6.50
CA TYR A 229 -15.28 -15.21 6.12
C TYR A 229 -14.36 -15.60 7.26
N TYR A 230 -14.66 -15.11 8.47
CA TYR A 230 -13.82 -15.32 9.65
C TYR A 230 -14.00 -16.69 10.29
N GLN A 231 -15.11 -17.38 9.98
CA GLN A 231 -15.42 -18.74 10.45
C GLN A 231 -14.79 -19.82 9.56
N GLY A 232 -14.36 -19.41 8.36
CA GLY A 232 -13.95 -20.28 7.28
C GLY A 232 -12.61 -21.00 7.46
N GLY A 233 -11.61 -20.31 7.99
CA GLY A 233 -10.22 -20.76 7.86
C GLY A 233 -9.74 -20.73 6.40
N THR A 234 -8.61 -21.38 6.10
CA THR A 234 -7.97 -21.43 4.77
C THR A 234 -8.55 -22.56 3.91
N ARG A 235 -9.84 -22.46 3.58
CA ARG A 235 -10.55 -23.41 2.69
C ARG A 235 -11.50 -22.69 1.75
N VAL A 236 -12.00 -23.42 0.76
CA VAL A 236 -13.10 -22.97 -0.09
C VAL A 236 -14.40 -22.97 0.72
N ILE A 237 -15.13 -21.86 0.68
CA ILE A 237 -16.44 -21.68 1.30
C ILE A 237 -17.39 -21.18 0.23
N ASP A 238 -18.58 -21.79 0.18
CA ASP A 238 -19.68 -21.31 -0.66
C ASP A 238 -20.43 -20.20 0.07
N TYR A 239 -20.20 -18.96 -0.35
CA TYR A 239 -20.75 -17.76 0.25
C TYR A 239 -22.10 -17.40 -0.36
N GLN A 240 -22.96 -16.83 0.49
CA GLN A 240 -24.21 -16.22 0.08
C GLN A 240 -24.15 -14.74 0.44
N ASP A 241 -24.36 -13.88 -0.55
CA ASP A 241 -24.52 -12.45 -0.35
C ASP A 241 -25.89 -12.20 0.32
N PRO A 242 -25.94 -11.57 1.50
CA PRO A 242 -27.21 -11.22 2.15
C PRO A 242 -28.03 -10.15 1.41
N GLY A 243 -27.48 -9.53 0.35
CA GLY A 243 -28.13 -8.48 -0.45
C GLY A 243 -28.21 -7.12 0.27
N SER A 244 -27.74 -7.03 1.51
CA SER A 244 -27.63 -5.78 2.27
C SER A 244 -26.17 -5.57 2.67
N HIS A 245 -25.59 -4.47 2.19
CA HIS A 245 -24.18 -4.18 2.39
C HIS A 245 -23.98 -2.98 3.31
N GLN A 246 -23.00 -3.09 4.20
CA GLN A 246 -22.52 -1.99 5.02
C GLN A 246 -21.29 -1.38 4.36
N ASN A 247 -21.13 -0.08 4.51
CA ASN A 247 -19.88 0.57 4.12
C ASN A 247 -18.70 -0.03 4.91
N HIS A 248 -17.52 0.00 4.30
CA HIS A 248 -16.29 -0.58 4.81
C HIS A 248 -16.31 -2.09 4.96
N ARG A 249 -17.18 -2.77 4.20
CA ARG A 249 -17.21 -4.22 4.10
C ARG A 249 -17.38 -4.69 2.66
N PHE A 250 -16.85 -5.88 2.38
CA PHE A 250 -17.13 -6.63 1.17
C PHE A 250 -17.85 -7.95 1.48
N TYR A 251 -18.62 -8.40 0.50
CA TYR A 251 -19.51 -9.54 0.55
C TYR A 251 -19.23 -10.42 -0.65
N LEU A 252 -19.31 -11.73 -0.44
CA LEU A 252 -18.97 -12.72 -1.44
C LEU A 252 -20.23 -13.50 -1.82
N GLN A 253 -20.36 -13.81 -3.10
CA GLN A 253 -21.34 -14.75 -3.63
C GLN A 253 -20.61 -15.89 -4.35
N GLY A 254 -20.97 -17.13 -4.05
CA GLY A 254 -20.39 -18.33 -4.65
C GLY A 254 -19.17 -18.88 -3.90
N PRO A 255 -18.44 -19.85 -4.48
CA PRO A 255 -17.30 -20.48 -3.83
C PRO A 255 -16.02 -19.64 -3.90
N TRP A 256 -15.44 -19.31 -2.75
CA TRP A 256 -14.20 -18.56 -2.63
C TRP A 256 -13.22 -19.21 -1.66
N TYR A 257 -11.93 -19.13 -1.98
CA TYR A 257 -10.81 -19.52 -1.13
C TYR A 257 -10.24 -18.31 -0.40
N ASN A 258 -10.12 -18.39 0.93
CA ASN A 258 -9.54 -17.34 1.74
C ASN A 258 -8.04 -17.60 1.96
N GLY A 259 -7.19 -16.93 1.19
CA GLY A 259 -5.74 -16.98 1.31
C GLY A 259 -5.19 -16.04 2.39
N SER A 260 -3.87 -16.07 2.59
CA SER A 260 -3.18 -15.14 3.50
C SER A 260 -3.29 -13.68 3.03
N GLU A 261 -3.00 -13.43 1.75
CA GLU A 261 -2.96 -12.08 1.15
C GLU A 261 -4.19 -11.71 0.32
N ALA A 262 -4.91 -12.69 -0.21
CA ALA A 262 -6.04 -12.47 -1.11
C ALA A 262 -7.23 -13.40 -0.84
N VAL A 263 -8.40 -12.99 -1.30
CA VAL A 263 -9.55 -13.89 -1.49
C VAL A 263 -9.62 -14.26 -2.97
N ARG A 264 -9.70 -15.56 -3.28
CA ARG A 264 -9.64 -16.07 -4.64
C ARG A 264 -10.90 -16.83 -5.03
N HIS A 265 -11.40 -16.54 -6.21
CA HIS A 265 -12.55 -17.23 -6.78
C HIS A 265 -12.22 -18.70 -7.01
N ALA A 266 -13.07 -19.62 -6.56
CA ALA A 266 -12.72 -21.05 -6.50
C ALA A 266 -13.29 -21.89 -7.65
N ARG A 267 -13.91 -21.26 -8.66
CA ARG A 267 -14.38 -21.96 -9.86
C ARG A 267 -14.40 -21.06 -11.08
N LYS A 268 -14.59 -21.67 -12.26
CA LYS A 268 -14.97 -20.95 -13.47
C LYS A 268 -16.49 -20.87 -13.55
N THR A 269 -17.00 -19.76 -14.07
CA THR A 269 -18.43 -19.54 -14.30
C THR A 269 -18.68 -19.14 -15.74
N GLU A 270 -19.89 -19.38 -16.25
CA GLU A 270 -20.26 -18.95 -17.62
C GLU A 270 -21.02 -17.63 -17.60
N ASN A 271 -21.82 -17.37 -16.56
CA ASN A 271 -22.76 -16.25 -16.51
C ASN A 271 -22.36 -15.18 -15.50
N TYR A 272 -21.13 -15.21 -14.98
CA TYR A 272 -20.63 -14.24 -14.00
C TYR A 272 -21.50 -14.20 -12.73
N GLU A 273 -22.05 -15.37 -12.35
CA GLU A 273 -22.95 -15.52 -11.21
C GLU A 273 -22.26 -15.34 -9.84
N ASP A 274 -20.94 -15.47 -9.80
CA ASP A 274 -20.13 -15.29 -8.60
C ASP A 274 -19.44 -13.93 -8.63
N TYR A 275 -19.41 -13.27 -7.46
CA TYR A 275 -18.95 -11.90 -7.38
C TYR A 275 -18.48 -11.50 -5.98
N ILE A 276 -17.75 -10.40 -5.94
CA ILE A 276 -17.45 -9.61 -4.75
C ILE A 276 -18.29 -8.33 -4.84
N ALA A 277 -19.10 -8.07 -3.82
CA ALA A 277 -19.90 -6.86 -3.69
C ALA A 277 -19.40 -6.00 -2.54
N LEU A 278 -19.49 -4.68 -2.67
CA LEU A 278 -19.26 -3.76 -1.55
C LEU A 278 -20.08 -2.50 -1.69
N LYS A 279 -20.44 -1.95 -0.54
CA LYS A 279 -20.92 -0.58 -0.42
C LYS A 279 -19.75 0.33 -0.05
N PHE A 280 -19.59 1.44 -0.76
CA PHE A 280 -18.48 2.36 -0.56
C PHE A 280 -18.93 3.83 -0.59
N THR A 281 -18.07 4.72 -0.11
CA THR A 281 -18.22 6.16 -0.18
C THR A 281 -16.90 6.77 -0.62
N ALA A 282 -16.84 7.26 -1.85
CA ALA A 282 -15.62 7.72 -2.51
C ALA A 282 -15.99 8.45 -3.82
N THR A 283 -14.99 9.01 -4.52
CA THR A 283 -15.08 9.30 -5.96
C THR A 283 -14.36 8.26 -6.80
N SER A 284 -13.42 7.49 -6.26
CA SER A 284 -12.75 6.44 -7.03
C SER A 284 -12.64 5.13 -6.27
N VAL A 285 -12.63 4.03 -7.04
CA VAL A 285 -12.39 2.67 -6.54
C VAL A 285 -11.33 2.01 -7.39
N ASN A 286 -10.33 1.42 -6.73
CA ASN A 286 -9.33 0.57 -7.35
C ASN A 286 -9.37 -0.83 -6.76
N ALA A 287 -8.97 -1.81 -7.55
CA ALA A 287 -8.80 -3.19 -7.14
C ALA A 287 -7.34 -3.63 -7.33
N VAL A 288 -6.71 -4.14 -6.29
CA VAL A 288 -5.41 -4.81 -6.39
C VAL A 288 -5.65 -6.29 -6.65
N ILE A 289 -5.21 -6.76 -7.82
CA ILE A 289 -5.46 -8.11 -8.30
C ILE A 289 -4.15 -8.66 -8.82
N ASN A 290 -3.83 -9.91 -8.47
CA ASN A 290 -2.72 -10.65 -9.04
C ASN A 290 -3.17 -12.07 -9.42
N PRO A 291 -3.18 -12.42 -10.71
CA PRO A 291 -3.48 -13.78 -11.16
C PRO A 291 -2.29 -14.73 -10.88
N GLU A 292 -2.56 -16.03 -10.67
CA GLU A 292 -1.48 -17.03 -10.57
C GLU A 292 -1.04 -17.51 -11.96
N LYS A 293 -1.93 -17.41 -12.95
CA LYS A 293 -1.72 -17.87 -14.32
C LYS A 293 -1.54 -16.68 -15.28
N PRO A 294 -0.80 -16.84 -16.37
CA PRO A 294 -0.54 -15.74 -17.31
C PRO A 294 -1.74 -15.43 -18.22
N GLU A 295 -2.74 -16.31 -18.31
CA GLU A 295 -3.89 -16.10 -19.20
C GLU A 295 -4.78 -14.96 -18.68
N PRO A 296 -5.04 -13.93 -19.51
CA PRO A 296 -5.88 -12.83 -19.10
C PRO A 296 -7.36 -13.27 -18.99
N PHE A 297 -8.10 -12.60 -18.10
CA PHE A 297 -9.54 -12.81 -17.95
C PHE A 297 -10.31 -11.50 -17.74
N GLU A 298 -11.59 -11.53 -18.08
CA GLU A 298 -12.49 -10.38 -17.93
C GLU A 298 -13.11 -10.39 -16.52
N VAL A 299 -13.10 -9.23 -15.86
CA VAL A 299 -13.91 -8.97 -14.67
C VAL A 299 -14.99 -7.97 -15.04
N ARG A 300 -16.25 -8.38 -14.91
CA ARG A 300 -17.41 -7.50 -15.11
C ARG A 300 -17.63 -6.65 -13.88
N VAL A 301 -18.02 -5.42 -14.13
CA VAL A 301 -18.22 -4.40 -13.09
C VAL A 301 -19.63 -3.86 -13.22
N THR A 302 -20.34 -3.72 -12.10
CA THR A 302 -21.59 -2.96 -12.05
C THR A 302 -21.56 -1.98 -10.89
N LEU A 303 -22.09 -0.79 -11.10
CA LEU A 303 -22.28 0.24 -10.09
C LEU A 303 -23.78 0.47 -9.91
N ASP A 304 -24.26 0.42 -8.67
CA ASP A 304 -25.68 0.60 -8.30
C ASP A 304 -26.62 -0.32 -9.11
N GLY A 305 -26.17 -1.55 -9.37
CA GLY A 305 -26.94 -2.58 -10.07
C GLY A 305 -27.00 -2.42 -11.60
N ARG A 306 -26.26 -1.47 -12.18
CA ARG A 306 -26.18 -1.25 -13.63
C ARG A 306 -24.72 -1.27 -14.12
N PRO A 307 -24.47 -1.49 -15.43
CA PRO A 307 -23.20 -1.14 -16.03
C PRO A 307 -22.84 0.33 -15.80
N LEU A 308 -21.54 0.63 -15.72
CA LEU A 308 -21.03 1.99 -15.57
C LEU A 308 -21.18 2.77 -16.86
N ASP A 309 -21.41 4.07 -16.74
CA ASP A 309 -21.33 5.01 -17.86
C ASP A 309 -19.85 5.30 -18.20
N PRO A 310 -19.53 5.68 -19.45
CA PRO A 310 -18.15 6.04 -19.82
C PRO A 310 -17.56 7.19 -18.98
N SER A 311 -18.40 8.08 -18.44
CA SER A 311 -17.97 9.16 -17.54
C SER A 311 -17.68 8.70 -16.10
N GLU A 312 -18.03 7.46 -15.75
CA GLU A 312 -17.81 6.84 -14.44
C GLU A 312 -16.62 5.84 -14.47
N ALA A 313 -16.06 5.62 -15.66
CA ALA A 313 -15.03 4.61 -15.91
C ALA A 313 -13.67 5.06 -15.37
N GLY A 314 -13.07 4.23 -14.51
CA GLY A 314 -11.64 4.36 -14.21
C GLY A 314 -10.78 4.01 -15.43
N ALA A 315 -9.48 4.32 -15.37
CA ALA A 315 -8.57 4.20 -16.51
C ALA A 315 -8.48 2.79 -17.12
N ASP A 316 -8.75 1.74 -16.33
CA ASP A 316 -8.71 0.35 -16.78
C ASP A 316 -10.08 -0.18 -17.22
N LEU A 317 -11.17 0.56 -16.97
CA LEU A 317 -12.51 0.11 -17.24
C LEU A 317 -12.92 0.41 -18.69
N ILE A 318 -13.41 -0.62 -19.36
CA ILE A 318 -13.99 -0.57 -20.70
C ILE A 318 -15.51 -0.61 -20.57
N VAL A 319 -16.19 0.39 -21.16
CA VAL A 319 -17.65 0.41 -21.30
C VAL A 319 -18.00 0.18 -22.76
N ALA A 320 -18.56 -0.99 -23.08
CA ALA A 320 -18.90 -1.38 -24.44
C ALA A 320 -20.07 -2.39 -24.44
N ASP A 321 -20.90 -2.34 -25.49
CA ASP A 321 -22.01 -3.29 -25.71
C ASP A 321 -22.97 -3.45 -24.52
N GLY A 322 -23.24 -2.34 -23.81
CA GLY A 322 -24.09 -2.35 -22.61
C GLY A 322 -23.47 -3.09 -21.42
N ARG A 323 -22.14 -3.26 -21.39
CA ARG A 323 -21.38 -3.86 -20.29
C ARG A 323 -20.26 -2.92 -19.88
N SER A 324 -19.85 -3.06 -18.62
CA SER A 324 -18.61 -2.46 -18.09
C SER A 324 -17.73 -3.58 -17.53
N TYR A 325 -16.47 -3.61 -17.96
CA TYR A 325 -15.52 -4.66 -17.60
C TYR A 325 -14.08 -4.17 -17.70
N PHE A 326 -13.15 -4.87 -17.08
CA PHE A 326 -11.71 -4.70 -17.35
C PHE A 326 -11.05 -6.06 -17.51
N THR A 327 -9.88 -6.07 -18.14
CA THR A 327 -9.08 -7.29 -18.35
C THR A 327 -7.98 -7.34 -17.31
N VAL A 328 -7.97 -8.41 -16.51
CA VAL A 328 -6.86 -8.74 -15.63
C VAL A 328 -5.80 -9.43 -16.47
N ASN A 329 -4.58 -8.89 -16.46
CA ASN A 329 -3.45 -9.38 -17.26
C ASN A 329 -2.12 -9.39 -16.48
N GLY A 330 -2.14 -9.11 -15.18
CA GLY A 330 -0.96 -9.12 -14.32
C GLY A 330 -1.24 -8.61 -12.91
N GLY A 331 -0.24 -8.75 -12.04
CA GLY A 331 -0.27 -8.27 -10.65
C GLY A 331 -0.10 -6.76 -10.55
N ARG A 332 -1.20 -6.02 -10.35
CA ARG A 332 -1.16 -4.56 -10.21
C ARG A 332 -2.44 -4.00 -9.58
N LEU A 333 -2.44 -2.69 -9.39
CA LEU A 333 -3.64 -1.91 -9.13
C LEU A 333 -4.38 -1.63 -10.46
N TYR A 334 -5.69 -1.90 -10.46
CA TYR A 334 -6.62 -1.60 -11.54
C TYR A 334 -7.54 -0.47 -11.12
N GLN A 335 -7.63 0.60 -11.92
CA GLN A 335 -8.50 1.75 -11.70
C GLN A 335 -9.88 1.47 -12.29
N VAL A 336 -10.83 1.12 -11.42
CA VAL A 336 -12.12 0.55 -11.83
C VAL A 336 -13.19 1.64 -11.98
N VAL A 337 -13.29 2.53 -11.00
CA VAL A 337 -14.36 3.55 -10.94
C VAL A 337 -13.75 4.93 -10.75
N ALA A 338 -14.25 5.92 -11.49
CA ALA A 338 -13.92 7.34 -11.34
C ALA A 338 -15.19 8.20 -11.52
N LEU A 339 -15.75 8.68 -10.40
CA LEU A 339 -17.01 9.40 -10.33
C LEU A 339 -16.78 10.92 -10.32
N PRO A 340 -17.67 11.71 -10.95
CA PRO A 340 -17.60 13.16 -10.94
C PRO A 340 -17.95 13.77 -9.58
N GLU A 341 -18.74 13.04 -8.77
CA GLU A 341 -19.26 13.51 -7.50
C GLU A 341 -18.95 12.51 -6.38
N TYR A 342 -18.63 13.05 -5.20
CA TYR A 342 -18.45 12.27 -3.99
C TYR A 342 -19.80 11.74 -3.52
N GLY A 343 -19.94 10.42 -3.44
CA GLY A 343 -21.19 9.77 -3.12
C GLY A 343 -21.02 8.40 -2.48
N GLU A 344 -22.15 7.84 -2.05
CA GLU A 344 -22.24 6.46 -1.55
C GLU A 344 -22.86 5.58 -2.64
N HIS A 345 -22.22 4.45 -2.95
CA HIS A 345 -22.58 3.57 -4.06
C HIS A 345 -22.37 2.09 -3.72
N GLU A 346 -22.96 1.20 -4.53
CA GLU A 346 -22.76 -0.25 -4.47
C GLU A 346 -21.98 -0.73 -5.70
N LEU A 347 -20.83 -1.38 -5.49
CA LEU A 347 -19.99 -1.96 -6.54
C LEU A 347 -20.10 -3.48 -6.51
N LYS A 348 -20.18 -4.12 -7.69
CA LYS A 348 -19.95 -5.55 -7.85
C LYS A 348 -18.87 -5.83 -8.88
N LEU A 349 -18.02 -6.78 -8.55
CA LEU A 349 -16.98 -7.33 -9.41
C LEU A 349 -17.23 -8.83 -9.58
N SER A 350 -17.65 -9.20 -10.78
CA SER A 350 -17.95 -10.58 -11.15
C SER A 350 -16.89 -11.12 -12.09
N SER A 351 -16.40 -12.33 -11.87
CA SER A 351 -15.40 -12.96 -12.74
C SER A 351 -15.85 -14.34 -13.19
N ASN A 352 -15.44 -14.71 -14.39
CA ASN A 352 -15.59 -16.07 -14.94
C ASN A 352 -14.35 -16.94 -14.71
N SER A 353 -13.29 -16.39 -14.11
CA SER A 353 -12.01 -17.07 -13.91
C SER A 353 -11.86 -17.57 -12.48
N ASP A 354 -11.37 -18.80 -12.32
CA ASP A 354 -10.91 -19.38 -11.05
C ASP A 354 -9.56 -18.79 -10.59
N ASP A 355 -9.01 -17.86 -11.37
CA ASP A 355 -7.76 -17.16 -11.10
C ASP A 355 -7.98 -15.71 -10.64
N PHE A 356 -9.24 -15.29 -10.46
CA PHE A 356 -9.55 -13.99 -9.91
C PHE A 356 -9.26 -13.95 -8.40
N ALA A 357 -8.13 -13.33 -8.04
CA ALA A 357 -7.71 -13.13 -6.66
C ALA A 357 -7.64 -11.64 -6.30
N LEU A 358 -8.52 -11.20 -5.40
CA LEU A 358 -8.55 -9.83 -4.89
C LEU A 358 -7.68 -9.70 -3.64
N PHE A 359 -6.69 -8.81 -3.70
CA PHE A 359 -5.79 -8.50 -2.59
C PHE A 359 -6.30 -7.33 -1.76
N ALA A 360 -6.77 -6.27 -2.42
CA ALA A 360 -7.33 -5.11 -1.74
C ALA A 360 -8.28 -4.29 -2.64
N PHE A 361 -9.23 -3.59 -2.00
CA PHE A 361 -9.84 -2.39 -2.57
C PHE A 361 -9.23 -1.15 -1.94
N THR A 362 -8.91 -0.16 -2.77
CA THR A 362 -8.52 1.18 -2.31
C THR A 362 -9.45 2.23 -2.91
N PHE A 363 -9.53 3.38 -2.26
CA PHE A 363 -10.51 4.41 -2.55
C PHE A 363 -9.85 5.79 -2.54
N GLY A 364 -10.42 6.72 -3.29
CA GLY A 364 -10.03 8.12 -3.29
C GLY A 364 -11.25 9.04 -3.28
N ALA A 365 -11.06 10.28 -2.83
CA ALA A 365 -12.07 11.33 -2.92
C ALA A 365 -11.44 12.57 -3.54
N ASN A 366 -10.95 12.43 -4.76
CA ASN A 366 -10.21 13.46 -5.47
C ASN A 366 -10.96 13.94 -6.71
N SER A 367 -10.71 15.19 -7.12
CA SER A 367 -11.31 15.86 -8.28
C SER A 367 -10.86 15.30 -9.63
N GLN A 368 -9.82 14.46 -9.60
CA GLN A 368 -9.29 13.69 -10.71
C GLN A 368 -9.11 12.26 -10.20
N GLY A 369 -9.05 11.29 -11.10
CA GLY A 369 -8.90 9.87 -10.78
C GLY A 369 -7.77 9.54 -9.79
N PRO A 370 -7.69 8.26 -9.39
CA PRO A 370 -6.85 7.79 -8.30
C PRO A 370 -5.36 8.03 -8.46
#